data_AF-A0A7S0IJS8-F1
#
_entry.id   AF-A0A7S0IJS8-F1
#
_cell.length_a   1.000
_cell.length_b   1.000
_cell.length_c   1.000
_cell.angle_alpha   90.00
_cell.angle_beta   90.00
_cell.angle_gamma   90.00
#
_symmetry.space_group_name_H-M   'P 1'
#
loop_
_entity.id
_entity.type
_entity.pdbx_description
1 polymer ?
#
loop_
_entity_poly.entity_id
_entity_poly.type
_entity_poly.pdbx_seq_one_letter_code
_entity_poly.pdbx_strand_id
1 'polypeptide(L)'
;VTLTHPETSMARSLVHLLLSFACACAAVEEVTTQSQFKKILSENPAVVVDFYSQTCGPCIMMAPVYKEIAREYEGRVAFIKVDVQRSYVGVNVRSMPTFHFYLQGKLENQFSGADERGLRQMSASLAEKADQMNVELTLGQLEAFYQKYDSSKLDTVDEIYEKYPAYKLIQILKKKYGAAPEHTQKKVAKPSKDKESKDKGESKGVDVRKMDLEDLKAEVYRRELAAEEKEYELFTKKNSRRKEKMASAAAPVKVAILGGGPAGVTAAIYAARAGLKPLLIAPPIGGQLMSKGVNVENYPGIVEATGGEIIRLMKKQAIKYAATFEEELVLSVDLQQRPFVITTNTSAFTAHSIILATGADARWLDVPGEDELKGGGVSSCATCDGFLYSGKPVIVVGGGDTAMEEALVLARTSSSVLLVHRRDTFRASQIMQEAVFNHPKISIMWNTTVKQFQAGEGGMLTSALLQDVNDAANETEVTADGAFVAIGHIPNTGVLQGQVDMNEQGYLVTLPSSTSTSVEGVFAAGDVADWMYRQAVTSAGSGSQAALDSERWLSEKMLAVGGDAEEEASEECHPEDYEKWTMKQIKKAFKDMGVDASAECRGCMEKSQFIELLCRHGGAQ
;
A
#
# COMPACT_ATOMS: atom_id res chain seq x y z
N VAL A 1 37.91 -7.86 -66.76
CA VAL A 1 36.89 -7.68 -67.82
C VAL A 1 35.59 -7.33 -67.14
N THR A 2 35.35 -6.03 -67.05
CA THR A 2 34.08 -5.31 -67.25
C THR A 2 32.73 -6.05 -67.25
N LEU A 3 31.75 -5.34 -66.62
CA LEU A 3 30.29 -5.27 -66.89
C LEU A 3 29.43 -6.31 -66.11
N THR A 4 28.30 -6.02 -65.43
CA THR A 4 27.26 -4.97 -65.57
C THR A 4 26.27 -5.07 -64.38
N HIS A 5 25.71 -3.94 -63.91
CA HIS A 5 24.43 -3.85 -63.18
C HIS A 5 23.26 -3.82 -64.19
N PRO A 6 21.99 -4.22 -63.88
CA PRO A 6 21.13 -3.53 -62.89
C PRO A 6 20.06 -4.39 -62.15
N GLU A 7 19.32 -3.65 -61.32
CA GLU A 7 18.24 -3.95 -60.36
C GLU A 7 17.17 -5.00 -60.73
N THR A 8 16.69 -5.79 -59.75
CA THR A 8 15.38 -5.62 -59.07
C THR A 8 14.95 -6.89 -58.31
N SER A 9 14.38 -6.65 -57.12
CA SER A 9 13.30 -7.44 -56.48
C SER A 9 13.60 -8.84 -55.88
N MET A 10 13.08 -8.99 -54.65
CA MET A 10 12.83 -10.23 -53.89
C MET A 10 14.03 -10.98 -53.29
N ALA A 11 14.50 -10.49 -52.15
CA ALA A 11 15.02 -11.34 -51.06
C ALA A 11 14.98 -10.58 -49.71
N ARG A 12 13.78 -10.33 -49.19
CA ARG A 12 13.54 -9.98 -47.78
C ARG A 12 12.27 -10.66 -47.29
N SER A 13 12.40 -11.93 -46.94
CA SER A 13 11.54 -12.61 -45.99
C SER A 13 12.30 -13.81 -45.45
N LEU A 14 12.17 -14.10 -44.15
CA LEU A 14 12.90 -15.10 -43.34
C LEU A 14 14.17 -14.66 -42.59
N VAL A 15 14.17 -13.46 -41.97
CA VAL A 15 14.79 -13.23 -40.65
C VAL A 15 13.99 -12.16 -39.90
N HIS A 16 12.75 -12.49 -39.53
CA HIS A 16 11.94 -11.72 -38.58
C HIS A 16 11.03 -12.67 -37.81
N LEU A 17 11.62 -13.45 -36.92
CA LEU A 17 10.92 -14.07 -35.81
C LEU A 17 11.98 -14.34 -34.73
N LEU A 18 11.76 -13.83 -33.51
CA LEU A 18 12.64 -13.90 -32.33
C LEU A 18 13.66 -12.76 -32.13
N LEU A 19 13.20 -11.50 -32.20
CA LEU A 19 13.81 -10.37 -31.47
C LEU A 19 12.81 -9.21 -31.43
N SER A 20 11.68 -9.46 -30.79
CA SER A 20 10.70 -8.45 -30.37
C SER A 20 10.37 -8.74 -28.91
N PHE A 21 10.29 -7.67 -28.10
CA PHE A 21 10.20 -7.63 -26.63
C PHE A 21 11.53 -7.54 -25.86
N ALA A 22 12.28 -6.48 -26.11
CA ALA A 22 12.93 -5.74 -25.03
C ALA A 22 12.35 -4.32 -25.02
N CYS A 23 11.18 -4.19 -24.38
CA CYS A 23 10.56 -2.90 -24.11
C CYS A 23 11.44 -2.17 -23.09
N ALA A 24 12.22 -1.20 -23.54
CA ALA A 24 12.85 -0.23 -22.65
C ALA A 24 11.74 0.63 -22.04
N CYS A 25 11.30 0.29 -20.82
CA CYS A 25 10.38 1.11 -20.05
C CYS A 25 11.10 2.38 -19.59
N ALA A 26 10.57 3.54 -19.97
CA ALA A 26 10.93 4.83 -19.38
C ALA A 26 10.82 4.74 -17.84
N ALA A 27 11.93 4.99 -17.14
CA ALA A 27 11.99 4.88 -15.69
C ALA A 27 11.53 6.20 -15.07
N VAL A 28 10.29 6.24 -14.60
CA VAL A 28 9.89 7.21 -13.57
C VAL A 28 10.74 6.89 -12.33
N GLU A 29 11.63 7.81 -11.94
CA GLU A 29 12.57 7.59 -10.85
C GLU A 29 11.89 7.85 -9.49
N GLU A 30 12.10 6.94 -8.54
CA GLU A 30 11.64 7.12 -7.17
C GLU A 30 12.70 7.83 -6.33
N VAL A 31 12.30 8.91 -5.67
CA VAL A 31 13.18 9.80 -4.92
C VAL A 31 12.89 9.67 -3.44
N THR A 32 13.92 9.30 -2.67
CA THR A 32 13.78 8.96 -1.26
C THR A 32 14.42 9.96 -0.30
N THR A 33 15.27 10.87 -0.81
CA THR A 33 16.02 11.82 0.02
C THR A 33 15.91 13.25 -0.51
N GLN A 34 16.00 14.22 0.40
CA GLN A 34 16.04 15.65 0.03
C GLN A 34 17.24 15.99 -0.87
N SER A 35 18.39 15.32 -0.70
CA SER A 35 19.58 15.56 -1.54
C SER A 35 19.36 15.12 -2.99
N GLN A 36 18.78 13.93 -3.20
CA GLN A 36 18.38 13.46 -4.53
C GLN A 36 17.33 14.40 -5.16
N PHE A 37 16.34 14.80 -4.38
CA PHE A 37 15.30 15.73 -4.84
C PHE A 37 15.90 17.06 -5.33
N LYS A 38 16.75 17.70 -4.51
CA LYS A 38 17.45 18.95 -4.87
C LYS A 38 18.35 18.76 -6.10
N LYS A 39 19.06 17.64 -6.18
CA LYS A 39 19.93 17.32 -7.32
C LYS A 39 19.13 17.23 -8.62
N ILE A 40 18.04 16.44 -8.63
CA ILE A 40 17.18 16.27 -9.81
C ILE A 40 16.57 17.60 -10.25
N LEU A 41 16.11 18.43 -9.30
CA LEU A 41 15.61 19.78 -9.58
C LEU A 41 16.68 20.72 -10.17
N SER A 42 17.96 20.51 -9.85
CA SER A 42 19.07 21.32 -10.36
C SER A 42 19.59 20.87 -11.73
N GLU A 43 19.53 19.56 -12.00
CA GLU A 43 20.06 18.95 -13.23
C GLU A 43 19.04 18.97 -14.38
N ASN A 44 17.75 19.11 -14.07
CA ASN A 44 16.68 19.07 -15.06
C ASN A 44 15.98 20.43 -15.15
N PRO A 45 15.80 21.00 -16.37
CA PRO A 45 15.16 22.29 -16.54
C PRO A 45 13.67 22.26 -16.19
N ALA A 46 13.00 21.12 -16.35
CA ALA A 46 11.62 20.90 -15.99
C ALA A 46 11.45 19.55 -15.30
N VAL A 47 10.74 19.54 -14.17
CA VAL A 47 10.49 18.34 -13.36
C VAL A 47 9.03 18.31 -12.93
N VAL A 48 8.38 17.17 -13.13
CA VAL A 48 7.08 16.85 -12.52
C VAL A 48 7.30 15.85 -11.40
N VAL A 49 6.67 16.11 -10.27
CA VAL A 49 6.79 15.29 -9.05
C VAL A 49 5.41 14.79 -8.68
N ASP A 50 5.26 13.46 -8.57
CA ASP A 50 4.09 12.81 -8.00
C ASP A 50 4.38 12.44 -6.55
N PHE A 51 3.78 13.20 -5.63
CA PHE A 51 3.76 12.88 -4.22
C PHE A 51 2.60 11.92 -3.96
N TYR A 52 2.96 10.69 -3.61
CA TYR A 52 2.03 9.57 -3.57
C TYR A 52 2.22 8.73 -2.31
N SER A 53 1.30 7.80 -2.08
CA SER A 53 1.46 6.72 -1.10
C SER A 53 1.05 5.41 -1.77
N GLN A 54 1.69 4.31 -1.36
CA GLN A 54 1.34 2.95 -1.80
C GLN A 54 -0.07 2.52 -1.36
N THR A 55 -0.65 3.20 -0.38
CA THR A 55 -1.98 2.90 0.19
C THR A 55 -3.09 3.82 -0.33
N CYS A 56 -2.77 4.72 -1.26
CA CYS A 56 -3.70 5.71 -1.81
C CYS A 56 -4.34 5.19 -3.12
N GLY A 57 -5.64 4.88 -3.08
CA GLY A 57 -6.40 4.41 -4.25
C GLY A 57 -6.31 5.35 -5.46
N PRO A 58 -6.55 6.67 -5.31
CA PRO A 58 -6.35 7.65 -6.38
C PRO A 58 -4.92 7.68 -6.94
N CYS A 59 -3.91 7.43 -6.12
CA CYS A 59 -2.52 7.36 -6.55
C CYS A 59 -2.25 6.13 -7.41
N ILE A 60 -2.85 4.98 -7.06
CA ILE A 60 -2.78 3.74 -7.85
C ILE A 60 -3.47 3.96 -9.20
N MET A 61 -4.63 4.63 -9.22
CA MET A 61 -5.34 4.97 -10.47
C MET A 61 -4.52 5.89 -11.37
N MET A 62 -3.83 6.88 -10.80
CA MET A 62 -3.01 7.82 -11.55
C MET A 62 -1.65 7.27 -11.97
N ALA A 63 -1.12 6.23 -11.32
CA ALA A 63 0.19 5.66 -11.64
C ALA A 63 0.38 5.24 -13.12
N PRO A 64 -0.55 4.54 -13.79
CA PRO A 64 -0.41 4.23 -15.21
C PRO A 64 -0.45 5.49 -16.09
N VAL A 65 -1.35 6.43 -15.81
CA VAL A 65 -1.46 7.71 -16.51
C VAL A 65 -0.16 8.53 -16.37
N TYR A 66 0.39 8.60 -15.15
CA TYR A 66 1.64 9.29 -14.86
C TYR A 66 2.81 8.68 -15.64
N LYS A 67 2.90 7.35 -15.72
CA LYS A 67 3.90 6.65 -16.52
C LYS A 67 3.73 6.87 -18.02
N GLU A 68 2.50 6.97 -18.50
CA GLU A 68 2.19 7.26 -19.91
C GLU A 68 2.65 8.67 -20.29
N ILE A 69 2.31 9.67 -19.47
CA ILE A 69 2.72 11.07 -19.67
C ILE A 69 4.24 11.21 -19.57
N ALA A 70 4.87 10.51 -18.63
CA ALA A 70 6.33 10.48 -18.51
C ALA A 70 7.02 9.97 -19.79
N ARG A 71 6.41 8.99 -20.47
CA ARG A 71 6.89 8.50 -21.79
C ARG A 71 6.67 9.52 -22.89
N GLU A 72 5.54 10.23 -22.88
CA GLU A 72 5.22 11.27 -23.88
C GLU A 72 6.25 12.41 -23.89
N TYR A 73 6.74 12.80 -22.71
CA TYR A 73 7.69 13.91 -22.55
C TYR A 73 9.13 13.47 -22.27
N GLU A 74 9.48 12.23 -22.60
CA GLU A 74 10.83 11.67 -22.36
C GLU A 74 11.93 12.55 -22.99
N GLY A 75 12.96 12.87 -22.19
CA GLY A 75 14.07 13.73 -22.59
C GLY A 75 13.76 15.24 -22.61
N ARG A 76 12.51 15.65 -22.34
CA ARG A 76 12.09 17.07 -22.25
C ARG A 76 11.71 17.48 -20.83
N VAL A 77 11.05 16.59 -20.09
CA VAL A 77 10.62 16.80 -18.70
C VAL A 77 10.99 15.56 -17.88
N ALA A 78 11.61 15.75 -16.72
CA ALA A 78 11.88 14.66 -15.80
C ALA A 78 10.64 14.37 -14.95
N PHE A 79 10.30 13.09 -14.80
CA PHE A 79 9.18 12.65 -13.95
C PHE A 79 9.72 11.83 -12.80
N ILE A 80 9.43 12.28 -11.59
CA ILE A 80 9.84 11.60 -10.36
C ILE A 80 8.65 11.31 -9.46
N LYS A 81 8.82 10.33 -8.58
CA LYS A 81 7.84 9.98 -7.55
C LYS A 81 8.46 10.11 -6.16
N VAL A 82 7.69 10.60 -5.21
CA VAL A 82 8.07 10.68 -3.80
C VAL A 82 6.98 10.00 -2.98
N ASP A 83 7.32 8.87 -2.37
CA ASP A 83 6.42 8.22 -1.42
C ASP A 83 6.44 9.01 -0.10
N VAL A 84 5.35 9.72 0.17
CA VAL A 84 5.26 10.63 1.33
C VAL A 84 5.20 9.89 2.67
N GLN A 85 4.91 8.58 2.66
CA GLN A 85 4.96 7.76 3.87
C GLN A 85 6.37 7.24 4.14
N ARG A 86 7.18 7.06 3.10
CA ARG A 86 8.52 6.45 3.21
C ARG A 86 9.66 7.44 3.15
N SER A 87 9.41 8.63 2.59
CA SER A 87 10.45 9.57 2.17
C SER A 87 10.07 11.01 2.48
N TYR A 88 11.01 11.78 3.02
CA TYR A 88 10.85 13.22 3.22
C TYR A 88 11.87 14.00 2.40
N VAL A 89 11.38 14.82 1.48
CA VAL A 89 12.21 15.66 0.58
C VAL A 89 12.21 17.14 0.96
N GLY A 90 11.68 17.50 2.13
CA GLY A 90 11.55 18.89 2.56
C GLY A 90 10.34 19.61 1.99
N VAL A 91 9.33 18.87 1.51
CA VAL A 91 8.07 19.39 0.97
C VAL A 91 6.93 18.69 1.70
N ASN A 92 6.00 19.46 2.27
CA ASN A 92 4.82 18.95 2.96
C ASN A 92 3.60 19.03 2.04
N VAL A 93 3.04 17.88 1.67
CA VAL A 93 1.77 17.79 0.94
C VAL A 93 0.66 17.31 1.89
N ARG A 94 -0.56 17.81 1.70
CA ARG A 94 -1.69 17.56 2.62
C ARG A 94 -2.67 16.51 2.13
N SER A 95 -2.59 16.13 0.86
CA SER A 95 -3.46 15.15 0.22
C SER A 95 -2.72 14.44 -0.91
N MET A 96 -3.21 13.26 -1.29
CA MET A 96 -2.54 12.41 -2.27
C MET A 96 -3.54 11.95 -3.35
N PRO A 97 -3.12 11.81 -4.61
CA PRO A 97 -1.83 12.26 -5.14
C PRO A 97 -1.75 13.78 -5.15
N THR A 98 -0.55 14.32 -4.98
CA THR A 98 -0.26 15.75 -5.22
C THR A 98 0.82 15.85 -6.28
N PHE A 99 0.57 16.64 -7.32
CA PHE A 99 1.50 16.85 -8.41
C PHE A 99 2.11 18.23 -8.32
N HIS A 100 3.43 18.31 -8.30
CA HIS A 100 4.17 19.57 -8.36
C HIS A 100 4.90 19.70 -9.70
N PHE A 101 4.91 20.92 -10.25
CA PHE A 101 5.53 21.26 -11.52
C PHE A 101 6.64 22.27 -11.26
N TYR A 102 7.88 21.86 -11.45
CA TYR A 102 9.06 22.69 -11.25
C TYR A 102 9.69 23.09 -12.58
N LEU A 103 10.08 24.37 -12.69
CA LEU A 103 10.83 24.93 -13.79
C LEU A 103 12.08 25.62 -13.22
N GLN A 104 13.27 25.23 -13.66
CA GLN A 104 14.55 25.69 -13.12
C GLN A 104 14.64 25.59 -11.59
N GLY A 105 14.17 24.46 -11.04
CA GLY A 105 14.15 24.21 -9.61
C GLY A 105 13.17 25.06 -8.79
N LYS A 106 12.35 25.90 -9.43
CA LYS A 106 11.28 26.69 -8.77
C LYS A 106 9.92 26.06 -9.02
N LEU A 107 9.08 26.02 -7.99
CA LEU A 107 7.72 25.53 -8.09
C LEU A 107 6.88 26.54 -8.88
N GLU A 108 6.41 26.13 -10.06
CA GLU A 108 5.58 26.94 -10.95
C GLU A 108 4.08 26.70 -10.71
N ASN A 109 3.71 25.44 -10.49
CA ASN A 109 2.31 25.06 -10.30
C ASN A 109 2.20 23.78 -9.47
N GLN A 110 1.02 23.57 -8.89
CA GLN A 110 0.69 22.35 -8.17
C GLN A 110 -0.82 22.11 -8.18
N PHE A 111 -1.22 20.85 -8.05
CA PHE A 111 -2.58 20.48 -7.69
C PHE A 111 -2.61 19.14 -6.96
N SER A 112 -3.73 18.86 -6.31
CA SER A 112 -3.96 17.60 -5.60
C SER A 112 -5.22 16.91 -6.11
N GLY A 113 -5.24 15.58 -6.06
CA GLY A 113 -6.34 14.74 -6.53
C GLY A 113 -6.04 14.03 -7.86
N ALA A 114 -6.83 13.01 -8.17
CA ALA A 114 -6.73 12.24 -9.41
C ALA A 114 -7.38 12.99 -10.58
N ASP A 115 -6.63 13.95 -11.16
CA ASP A 115 -7.03 14.69 -12.35
C ASP A 115 -6.05 14.47 -13.50
N GLU A 116 -6.38 13.51 -14.38
CA GLU A 116 -5.62 13.24 -15.60
C GLU A 116 -5.58 14.45 -16.54
N ARG A 117 -6.69 15.18 -16.70
CA ARG A 117 -6.76 16.31 -17.63
C ARG A 117 -5.85 17.43 -17.16
N GLY A 118 -5.90 17.76 -15.87
CA GLY A 118 -5.01 18.71 -15.23
C GLY A 118 -3.54 18.29 -15.35
N LEU A 119 -3.23 17.03 -15.08
CA LEU A 119 -1.86 16.50 -15.20
C LEU A 119 -1.30 16.64 -16.61
N ARG A 120 -2.08 16.27 -17.64
CA ARG A 120 -1.67 16.39 -19.05
C ARG A 120 -1.51 17.85 -19.46
N GLN A 121 -2.48 18.70 -19.13
CA GLN A 121 -2.45 20.12 -19.49
C GLN A 121 -1.25 20.84 -18.87
N MET A 122 -0.97 20.61 -17.59
CA MET A 122 0.15 21.24 -16.89
C MET A 122 1.50 20.67 -17.33
N SER A 123 1.58 19.37 -17.63
CA SER A 123 2.80 18.76 -18.19
C SER A 123 3.12 19.33 -19.58
N ALA A 124 2.11 19.50 -20.43
CA ALA A 124 2.25 20.14 -21.74
C ALA A 124 2.74 21.59 -21.62
N SER A 125 2.11 22.38 -20.73
CA SER A 125 2.51 23.77 -20.48
C SER A 125 3.93 23.87 -19.93
N LEU A 126 4.32 22.98 -19.02
CA LEU A 126 5.66 22.94 -18.45
C LEU A 126 6.71 22.60 -19.53
N ALA A 127 6.42 21.62 -20.39
CA ALA A 127 7.29 21.26 -21.51
C ALA A 127 7.45 22.40 -22.52
N GLU A 128 6.37 23.12 -22.85
CA GLU A 128 6.44 24.29 -23.73
C GLU A 128 7.30 25.40 -23.13
N LYS A 129 7.12 25.70 -21.84
CA LYS A 129 7.95 26.66 -21.12
C LYS A 129 9.43 26.24 -21.12
N ALA A 130 9.72 24.95 -20.89
CA ALA A 130 11.08 24.42 -20.91
C ALA A 130 11.74 24.55 -22.28
N ASP A 131 11.01 24.24 -23.36
CA ASP A 131 11.50 24.39 -24.74
C ASP A 131 11.82 25.84 -25.10
N GLN A 132 10.97 26.78 -24.69
CA GLN A 132 11.21 28.22 -24.89
C GLN A 132 12.50 28.68 -24.19
N MET A 133 12.90 27.99 -23.13
CA MET A 133 14.11 28.29 -22.35
C MET A 133 15.35 27.56 -22.89
N ASN A 134 15.15 26.49 -23.68
CA ASN A 134 16.21 25.67 -24.25
C ASN A 134 16.73 26.23 -25.60
N VAL A 135 17.05 27.52 -25.58
CA VAL A 135 17.53 28.28 -26.74
C VAL A 135 18.96 28.76 -26.52
N GLU A 136 19.73 28.77 -27.59
CA GLU A 136 21.08 29.31 -27.64
C GLU A 136 21.09 30.52 -28.58
N LEU A 137 21.59 31.63 -28.05
CA LEU A 137 21.81 32.87 -28.74
C LEU A 137 23.29 33.16 -28.61
N THR A 138 24.02 33.23 -29.72
CA THR A 138 25.45 33.59 -29.69
C THR A 138 25.61 35.10 -29.66
N LEU A 139 26.77 35.57 -29.17
CA LEU A 139 27.08 37.00 -29.14
C LEU A 139 26.98 37.62 -30.55
N GLY A 140 27.54 36.95 -31.56
CA GLY A 140 27.45 37.42 -32.96
C GLY A 140 26.01 37.49 -33.50
N GLN A 141 25.11 36.61 -33.07
CA GLN A 141 23.68 36.70 -33.44
C GLN A 141 22.99 37.90 -32.77
N LEU A 142 23.37 38.21 -31.52
CA LEU A 142 22.86 39.37 -30.80
C LEU A 142 23.41 40.68 -31.37
N GLU A 143 24.69 40.72 -31.74
CA GLU A 143 25.33 41.84 -32.43
C GLU A 143 24.67 42.12 -33.79
N ALA A 144 24.49 41.08 -34.61
CA ALA A 144 23.82 41.21 -35.91
C ALA A 144 22.38 41.75 -35.76
N PHE A 145 21.68 41.37 -34.69
CA PHE A 145 20.36 41.91 -34.38
C PHE A 145 20.43 43.40 -34.01
N TYR A 146 21.30 43.80 -33.08
CA TYR A 146 21.43 45.21 -32.70
C TYR A 146 21.96 46.08 -33.85
N GLN A 147 22.87 45.58 -34.68
CA GLN A 147 23.34 46.28 -35.88
C GLN A 147 22.19 46.63 -36.84
N LYS A 148 21.15 45.78 -36.89
CA LYS A 148 19.96 45.97 -37.73
C LYS A 148 18.86 46.83 -37.09
N TYR A 149 18.66 46.74 -35.77
CA TYR A 149 17.50 47.34 -35.09
C TYR A 149 17.83 48.48 -34.13
N ASP A 150 19.04 48.54 -33.57
CA ASP A 150 19.47 49.57 -32.61
C ASP A 150 21.00 49.58 -32.45
N SER A 151 21.70 50.24 -33.38
CA SER A 151 23.16 50.28 -33.42
C SER A 151 23.80 50.98 -32.22
N SER A 152 23.04 51.78 -31.47
CA SER A 152 23.51 52.45 -30.24
C SER A 152 23.84 51.48 -29.10
N LYS A 153 23.41 50.21 -29.21
CA LYS A 153 23.66 49.16 -28.22
C LYS A 153 24.89 48.31 -28.51
N LEU A 154 25.54 48.48 -29.67
CA LEU A 154 26.72 47.69 -30.05
C LEU A 154 27.89 47.87 -29.07
N ASP A 155 28.14 49.08 -28.59
CA ASP A 155 29.22 49.35 -27.62
C ASP A 155 28.98 48.72 -26.23
N THR A 156 27.74 48.28 -25.97
CA THR A 156 27.33 47.66 -24.69
C THR A 156 26.81 46.22 -24.88
N VAL A 157 26.99 45.64 -26.07
CA VAL A 157 26.37 44.35 -26.43
C VAL A 157 26.90 43.21 -25.58
N ASP A 158 28.20 43.23 -25.26
CA ASP A 158 28.85 42.28 -24.36
C ASP A 158 28.23 42.32 -22.96
N GLU A 159 28.05 43.53 -22.41
CA GLU A 159 27.42 43.71 -21.10
C GLU A 159 25.97 43.22 -21.10
N ILE A 160 25.23 43.41 -22.19
CA ILE A 160 23.85 42.94 -22.34
C ILE A 160 23.80 41.42 -22.47
N TYR A 161 24.74 40.83 -23.22
CA TYR A 161 24.87 39.39 -23.45
C TYR A 161 25.20 38.64 -22.15
N GLU A 162 26.08 39.19 -21.32
CA GLU A 162 26.43 38.60 -20.01
C GLU A 162 25.30 38.78 -18.97
N LYS A 163 24.53 39.87 -19.06
CA LYS A 163 23.53 40.23 -18.06
C LYS A 163 22.28 39.35 -18.06
N TYR A 164 21.92 38.74 -19.18
CA TYR A 164 20.66 38.01 -19.32
C TYR A 164 20.83 36.67 -20.03
N PRO A 165 20.15 35.61 -19.58
CA PRO A 165 20.15 34.34 -20.30
C PRO A 165 19.45 34.48 -21.67
N ALA A 166 19.90 33.71 -22.66
CA ALA A 166 19.49 33.78 -24.07
C ALA A 166 17.97 33.87 -24.28
N TYR A 167 17.18 33.01 -23.62
CA TYR A 167 15.72 33.00 -23.75
C TYR A 167 15.07 34.33 -23.31
N LYS A 168 15.63 34.96 -22.27
CA LYS A 168 15.12 36.22 -21.71
C LYS A 168 15.49 37.39 -22.60
N LEU A 169 16.67 37.38 -23.22
CA LEU A 169 17.04 38.35 -24.25
C LEU A 169 16.10 38.27 -25.45
N ILE A 170 15.85 37.07 -25.96
CA ILE A 170 14.93 36.86 -27.10
C ILE A 170 13.54 37.44 -26.79
N GLN A 171 12.99 37.21 -25.59
CA GLN A 171 11.70 37.76 -25.17
C GLN A 171 11.71 39.29 -25.05
N ILE A 172 12.74 39.87 -24.42
CA ILE A 172 12.88 41.32 -24.25
C ILE A 172 12.96 42.01 -25.61
N LEU A 173 13.78 41.47 -26.52
CA LEU A 173 14.02 42.04 -27.85
C LEU A 173 12.77 41.92 -28.73
N LYS A 174 12.10 40.76 -28.71
CA LYS A 174 10.82 40.57 -29.42
C LYS A 174 9.75 41.56 -28.93
N LYS A 175 9.67 41.78 -27.61
CA LYS A 175 8.71 42.73 -27.03
C LYS A 175 9.05 44.19 -27.37
N LYS A 176 10.34 44.54 -27.40
CA LYS A 176 10.80 45.93 -27.61
C LYS A 176 10.84 46.34 -29.09
N TYR A 177 11.30 45.45 -29.96
CA TYR A 177 11.55 45.73 -31.38
C TYR A 177 10.59 45.00 -32.33
N GLY A 178 9.66 44.20 -31.81
CA GLY A 178 8.70 43.41 -32.60
C GLY A 178 9.33 42.20 -33.32
N ALA A 179 10.64 42.01 -33.20
CA ALA A 179 11.41 40.93 -33.84
C ALA A 179 12.38 40.28 -32.84
N ALA A 180 12.62 38.98 -33.00
CA ALA A 180 13.60 38.24 -32.19
C ALA A 180 14.92 38.09 -32.96
N PRO A 181 16.08 38.05 -32.26
CA PRO A 181 17.34 37.69 -32.89
C PRO A 181 17.29 36.26 -33.42
N GLU A 182 18.08 35.98 -34.46
CA GLU A 182 18.32 34.60 -34.89
C GLU A 182 18.90 33.81 -33.71
N HIS A 183 18.34 32.63 -33.47
CA HIS A 183 18.73 31.77 -32.36
C HIS A 183 18.53 30.32 -32.76
N THR A 184 19.18 29.42 -32.04
CA THR A 184 19.09 27.99 -32.27
C THR A 184 18.44 27.30 -31.09
N GLN A 185 17.65 26.26 -31.34
CA GLN A 185 17.23 25.36 -30.27
C GLN A 185 18.38 24.41 -29.95
N LYS A 186 18.72 24.27 -28.67
CA LYS A 186 19.70 23.26 -28.26
C LYS A 186 19.08 21.89 -28.49
N LYS A 187 19.66 21.08 -29.38
CA LYS A 187 19.21 19.70 -29.61
C LYS A 187 19.34 18.90 -28.31
N VAL A 188 18.24 18.31 -27.85
CA VAL A 188 18.25 17.31 -26.76
C VAL A 188 19.18 16.18 -27.18
N ALA A 189 20.29 16.01 -26.49
CA ALA A 189 21.19 14.89 -26.73
C ALA A 189 20.45 13.59 -26.37
N LYS A 190 20.22 12.72 -27.36
CA LYS A 190 19.91 11.31 -27.06
C LYS A 190 21.10 10.74 -26.29
N PRO A 191 20.90 9.96 -25.21
CA PRO A 191 22.00 9.37 -24.47
C PRO A 191 22.86 8.54 -25.43
N SER A 192 24.15 8.88 -25.52
CA SER A 192 25.11 8.11 -26.29
C SER A 192 25.22 6.71 -25.73
N LYS A 193 25.00 5.71 -26.58
CA LYS A 193 25.50 4.35 -26.35
C LYS A 193 27.02 4.41 -26.22
N ASP A 194 27.54 3.54 -25.36
CA ASP A 194 28.96 3.22 -25.16
C ASP A 194 29.78 4.19 -24.30
N LYS A 195 29.68 3.98 -22.98
CA LYS A 195 30.82 3.50 -22.18
C LYS A 195 30.29 2.53 -21.14
N GLU A 196 30.29 1.24 -21.49
CA GLU A 196 30.42 0.18 -20.49
C GLU A 196 31.72 0.40 -19.72
N SER A 197 31.64 1.13 -18.60
CA SER A 197 32.48 0.77 -17.48
C SER A 197 31.94 -0.55 -16.97
N LYS A 198 32.66 -1.64 -17.29
CA LYS A 198 32.62 -2.87 -16.51
C LYS A 198 32.97 -2.54 -15.06
N ASP A 199 32.00 -2.09 -14.28
CA ASP A 199 32.06 -2.21 -12.83
C ASP A 199 31.39 -3.54 -12.51
N LYS A 200 32.21 -4.60 -12.59
CA LYS A 200 31.89 -5.86 -11.93
C LYS A 200 31.74 -5.53 -10.46
N GLY A 201 30.59 -5.91 -9.90
CA GLY A 201 30.22 -5.60 -8.53
C GLY A 201 31.35 -5.77 -7.52
N GLU A 202 31.76 -4.66 -6.93
CA GLU A 202 32.14 -4.56 -5.53
C GLU A 202 31.50 -3.27 -5.01
N SER A 203 30.65 -3.40 -3.98
CA SER A 203 30.07 -2.26 -3.28
C SER A 203 31.20 -1.33 -2.84
N LYS A 204 31.34 -0.15 -3.46
CA LYS A 204 32.11 0.93 -2.83
C LYS A 204 31.37 1.29 -1.54
N GLY A 205 31.91 0.82 -0.42
CA GLY A 205 31.34 1.06 0.89
C GLY A 205 31.16 2.55 1.12
N VAL A 206 29.94 2.95 1.46
CA VAL A 206 29.64 4.29 1.95
C VAL A 206 30.52 4.50 3.20
N ASP A 207 31.37 5.53 3.19
CA ASP A 207 32.28 5.84 4.31
C ASP A 207 31.50 6.53 5.43
N VAL A 208 30.85 5.70 6.24
CA VAL A 208 29.98 6.06 7.38
C VAL A 208 30.67 7.03 8.36
N ARG A 209 32.00 7.06 8.40
CA ARG A 209 32.78 7.90 9.33
C ARG A 209 32.85 9.38 8.92
N LYS A 210 32.45 9.72 7.69
CA LYS A 210 32.47 11.09 7.15
C LYS A 210 31.08 11.71 6.99
N MET A 211 30.04 10.96 7.34
CA MET A 211 28.65 11.40 7.24
C MET A 211 28.26 12.19 8.49
N ASP A 212 27.43 13.21 8.31
CA ASP A 212 26.82 13.89 9.45
C ASP A 212 25.69 13.03 10.08
N LEU A 213 25.14 13.48 11.21
CA LEU A 213 24.14 12.71 11.95
C LEU A 213 22.86 12.45 11.14
N GLU A 214 22.47 13.38 10.27
CA GLU A 214 21.25 13.26 9.47
C GLU A 214 21.47 12.30 8.30
N ASP A 215 22.62 12.39 7.64
CA ASP A 215 23.05 11.44 6.61
C ASP A 215 23.21 10.03 7.18
N LEU A 216 23.72 9.89 8.41
CA LEU A 216 23.82 8.61 9.13
C LEU A 216 22.46 8.00 9.41
N LYS A 217 21.50 8.76 9.93
CA LYS A 217 20.12 8.29 10.15
C LYS A 217 19.49 7.85 8.83
N ALA A 218 19.65 8.63 7.77
CA ALA A 218 19.14 8.29 6.44
C ALA A 218 19.77 7.03 5.86
N GLU A 219 21.07 6.79 6.09
CA GLU A 219 21.76 5.57 5.67
C GLU A 219 21.31 4.34 6.47
N VAL A 220 21.13 4.46 7.79
CA VAL A 220 20.57 3.39 8.65
C VAL A 220 19.17 3.03 8.16
N TYR A 221 18.30 4.03 8.01
CA TYR A 221 16.94 3.85 7.54
C TYR A 221 16.89 3.22 6.14
N ARG A 222 17.75 3.66 5.21
CA ARG A 222 17.84 3.05 3.87
C ARG A 222 18.23 1.57 3.94
N ARG A 223 19.15 1.20 4.84
CA ARG A 223 19.57 -0.19 5.03
C ARG A 223 18.49 -1.03 5.68
N GLU A 224 17.75 -0.48 6.63
CA GLU A 224 16.58 -1.12 7.24
C GLU A 224 15.51 -1.39 6.18
N LEU A 225 15.15 -0.39 5.37
CA LEU A 225 14.19 -0.56 4.27
C LEU A 225 14.67 -1.57 3.22
N ALA A 226 15.93 -1.51 2.80
CA ALA A 226 16.48 -2.47 1.84
C ALA A 226 16.51 -3.90 2.40
N ALA A 227 16.72 -4.05 3.71
CA ALA A 227 16.62 -5.33 4.38
C ALA A 227 15.17 -5.83 4.43
N GLU A 228 14.21 -4.96 4.76
CA GLU A 228 12.78 -5.28 4.78
C GLU A 228 12.24 -5.64 3.39
N GLU A 229 12.61 -4.90 2.35
CA GLU A 229 12.20 -5.16 0.97
C GLU A 229 12.76 -6.49 0.46
N LYS A 230 14.03 -6.77 0.74
CA LYS A 230 14.65 -8.06 0.41
C LYS A 230 14.00 -9.20 1.18
N GLU A 231 13.66 -8.99 2.45
CA GLU A 231 12.93 -9.97 3.26
C GLU A 231 11.52 -10.22 2.70
N TYR A 232 10.83 -9.17 2.26
CA TYR A 232 9.52 -9.24 1.62
C TYR A 232 9.55 -9.94 0.25
N GLU A 233 10.58 -9.69 -0.56
CA GLU A 233 10.76 -10.35 -1.86
C GLU A 233 11.01 -11.86 -1.67
N LEU A 234 11.89 -12.22 -0.73
CA LEU A 234 12.18 -13.61 -0.38
C LEU A 234 10.93 -14.30 0.17
N PHE A 235 10.17 -13.58 1.00
CA PHE A 235 8.88 -13.98 1.53
C PHE A 235 7.88 -14.30 0.40
N THR A 236 7.71 -13.39 -0.56
CA THR A 236 6.74 -13.54 -1.65
C THR A 236 7.08 -14.74 -2.53
N LYS A 237 8.37 -14.96 -2.81
CA LYS A 237 8.87 -16.14 -3.54
C LYS A 237 8.62 -17.45 -2.79
N LYS A 238 8.78 -17.47 -1.46
CA LYS A 238 8.46 -18.66 -0.64
C LYS A 238 6.95 -18.96 -0.68
N ASN A 239 6.11 -17.93 -0.58
CA ASN A 239 4.65 -18.10 -0.66
C ASN A 239 4.22 -18.61 -2.05
N SER A 240 4.77 -18.07 -3.14
CA SER A 240 4.44 -18.51 -4.50
C SER A 240 4.81 -19.97 -4.74
N ARG A 241 6.01 -20.40 -4.32
CA ARG A 241 6.43 -21.82 -4.39
C ARG A 241 5.48 -22.73 -3.62
N ARG A 242 5.05 -22.33 -2.42
CA ARG A 242 4.08 -23.10 -1.61
C ARG A 242 2.72 -23.19 -2.29
N LYS A 243 2.24 -22.08 -2.86
CA LYS A 243 0.99 -22.04 -3.64
C LYS A 243 1.04 -23.03 -4.82
N GLU A 244 2.13 -23.04 -5.58
CA GLU A 244 2.33 -23.99 -6.68
C GLU A 244 2.34 -25.45 -6.20
N LYS A 245 3.00 -25.73 -5.06
CA LYS A 245 3.00 -27.07 -4.44
C LYS A 245 1.60 -27.48 -3.97
N MET A 246 0.84 -26.56 -3.39
CA MET A 246 -0.52 -26.83 -2.92
C MET A 246 -1.51 -27.02 -4.06
N ALA A 247 -1.39 -26.24 -5.15
CA ALA A 247 -2.24 -26.39 -6.33
C ALA A 247 -1.97 -27.70 -7.09
N SER A 248 -0.74 -28.24 -6.99
CA SER A 248 -0.37 -29.52 -7.59
C SER A 248 -0.65 -30.72 -6.68
N ALA A 249 -0.77 -30.52 -5.37
CA ALA A 249 -1.15 -31.55 -4.42
C ALA A 249 -2.66 -31.85 -4.49
N ALA A 250 -3.02 -33.09 -4.78
CA ALA A 250 -4.42 -33.54 -4.75
C ALA A 250 -4.99 -33.69 -3.33
N ALA A 251 -4.15 -33.53 -2.30
CA ALA A 251 -4.53 -33.74 -0.92
C ALA A 251 -5.19 -32.49 -0.31
N PRO A 252 -6.25 -32.65 0.51
CA PRO A 252 -6.87 -31.54 1.22
C PRO A 252 -5.90 -30.90 2.22
N VAL A 253 -6.00 -29.59 2.39
CA VAL A 253 -5.22 -28.88 3.40
C VAL A 253 -5.68 -29.25 4.80
N LYS A 254 -4.75 -29.31 5.76
CA LYS A 254 -5.10 -29.65 7.15
C LYS A 254 -6.07 -28.64 7.75
N VAL A 255 -5.78 -27.35 7.58
CA VAL A 255 -6.66 -26.26 8.03
C VAL A 255 -6.66 -25.11 7.03
N ALA A 256 -7.86 -24.70 6.63
CA ALA A 256 -8.11 -23.48 5.87
C ALA A 256 -8.68 -22.38 6.78
N ILE A 257 -8.24 -21.14 6.59
CA ILE A 257 -8.62 -19.99 7.38
C ILE A 257 -9.24 -18.97 6.43
N LEU A 258 -10.50 -18.59 6.67
CA LEU A 258 -11.24 -17.68 5.80
C LEU A 258 -11.28 -16.29 6.44
N GLY A 259 -10.47 -15.37 5.93
CA GLY A 259 -10.40 -13.97 6.37
C GLY A 259 -9.00 -13.51 6.78
N GLY A 260 -8.64 -12.29 6.38
CA GLY A 260 -7.29 -11.73 6.51
C GLY A 260 -7.12 -10.67 7.60
N GLY A 261 -8.07 -10.60 8.54
CA GLY A 261 -8.01 -9.71 9.70
C GLY A 261 -7.19 -10.27 10.86
N PRO A 262 -7.17 -9.60 12.03
CA PRO A 262 -6.39 -10.02 13.19
C PRO A 262 -6.67 -11.46 13.65
N ALA A 263 -7.93 -11.90 13.61
CA ALA A 263 -8.33 -13.25 13.98
C ALA A 263 -7.72 -14.31 13.04
N GLY A 264 -7.91 -14.15 11.73
CA GLY A 264 -7.41 -15.10 10.75
C GLY A 264 -5.88 -15.17 10.71
N VAL A 265 -5.20 -14.02 10.74
CA VAL A 265 -3.73 -14.00 10.71
C VAL A 265 -3.14 -14.58 12.01
N THR A 266 -3.77 -14.34 13.16
CA THR A 266 -3.35 -14.99 14.42
C THR A 266 -3.59 -16.50 14.38
N ALA A 267 -4.72 -16.95 13.85
CA ALA A 267 -4.98 -18.37 13.66
C ALA A 267 -3.92 -19.01 12.77
N ALA A 268 -3.50 -18.33 11.69
CA ALA A 268 -2.45 -18.80 10.80
C ALA A 268 -1.11 -18.92 11.53
N ILE A 269 -0.73 -17.96 12.38
CA ILE A 269 0.50 -18.04 13.19
C ILE A 269 0.50 -19.30 14.06
N TYR A 270 -0.59 -19.55 14.78
CA TYR A 270 -0.67 -20.68 15.71
C TYR A 270 -0.72 -22.02 14.99
N ALA A 271 -1.53 -22.15 13.94
CA ALA A 271 -1.61 -23.37 13.15
C ALA A 271 -0.28 -23.69 12.44
N ALA A 272 0.40 -22.66 11.92
CA ALA A 272 1.71 -22.79 11.28
C ALA A 272 2.78 -23.27 12.27
N ARG A 273 2.79 -22.71 13.50
CA ARG A 273 3.68 -23.16 14.58
C ARG A 273 3.42 -24.58 15.05
N ALA A 274 2.21 -25.09 14.85
CA ALA A 274 1.85 -26.48 15.11
C ALA A 274 2.20 -27.43 13.94
N GLY A 275 2.88 -26.96 12.90
CA GLY A 275 3.26 -27.77 11.74
C GLY A 275 2.10 -28.08 10.79
N LEU A 276 0.96 -27.37 10.90
CA LEU A 276 -0.23 -27.66 10.10
C LEU A 276 -0.19 -27.06 8.68
N LYS A 277 0.85 -26.28 8.33
CA LYS A 277 1.02 -25.60 7.03
C LYS A 277 -0.30 -24.93 6.56
N PRO A 278 -0.89 -24.00 7.34
CA PRO A 278 -2.24 -23.50 7.13
C PRO A 278 -2.39 -22.68 5.84
N LEU A 279 -3.57 -22.76 5.23
CA LEU A 279 -3.97 -21.93 4.09
C LEU A 279 -4.87 -20.79 4.56
N LEU A 280 -4.44 -19.54 4.46
CA LEU A 280 -5.29 -18.38 4.69
C LEU A 280 -5.79 -17.82 3.36
N ILE A 281 -7.12 -17.73 3.21
CA ILE A 281 -7.77 -17.19 2.01
C ILE A 281 -8.48 -15.89 2.40
N ALA A 282 -8.12 -14.79 1.75
CA ALA A 282 -8.74 -13.48 1.96
C ALA A 282 -8.53 -12.56 0.77
N PRO A 283 -9.41 -11.58 0.52
CA PRO A 283 -9.15 -10.53 -0.47
C PRO A 283 -7.84 -9.76 -0.18
N PRO A 284 -7.23 -9.08 -1.16
CA PRO A 284 -5.99 -8.31 -0.97
C PRO A 284 -6.05 -7.28 0.17
N ILE A 285 -7.22 -6.65 0.37
CA ILE A 285 -7.46 -5.70 1.45
C ILE A 285 -7.50 -6.39 2.82
N GLY A 286 -7.74 -7.70 2.90
CA GLY A 286 -7.56 -8.52 4.10
C GLY A 286 -8.66 -8.38 5.15
N GLY A 287 -8.69 -7.25 5.88
CA GLY A 287 -9.62 -7.01 6.98
C GLY A 287 -9.66 -5.54 7.40
N GLN A 288 -10.59 -5.16 8.27
CA GLN A 288 -10.92 -3.76 8.59
C GLN A 288 -9.72 -2.86 8.95
N LEU A 289 -8.72 -3.39 9.66
CA LEU A 289 -7.53 -2.62 10.05
C LEU A 289 -6.69 -2.15 8.85
N MET A 290 -6.71 -2.86 7.73
CA MET A 290 -5.91 -2.51 6.55
C MET A 290 -6.32 -1.19 5.92
N SER A 291 -7.57 -0.76 6.13
CA SER A 291 -8.10 0.51 5.64
C SER A 291 -7.99 1.64 6.68
N LYS A 292 -7.52 1.36 7.90
CA LYS A 292 -7.30 2.39 8.92
C LYS A 292 -5.97 3.10 8.69
N GLY A 293 -6.05 4.32 8.15
CA GLY A 293 -4.90 5.20 7.93
C GLY A 293 -4.41 5.96 9.17
N VAL A 294 -5.02 5.71 10.34
CA VAL A 294 -4.65 6.30 11.63
C VAL A 294 -3.96 5.28 12.53
N ASN A 295 -3.22 5.78 13.52
CA ASN A 295 -2.55 4.93 14.51
C ASN A 295 -3.56 4.15 15.35
N VAL A 296 -3.22 2.91 15.67
CA VAL A 296 -3.97 2.03 16.56
C VAL A 296 -3.29 2.01 17.92
N GLU A 297 -3.88 2.66 18.91
CA GLU A 297 -3.28 2.87 20.23
C GLU A 297 -3.70 1.83 21.28
N ASN A 298 -4.64 0.95 20.93
CA ASN A 298 -5.23 -0.03 21.85
C ASN A 298 -4.82 -1.49 21.55
N TYR A 299 -3.77 -1.70 20.76
CA TYR A 299 -3.19 -3.03 20.50
C TYR A 299 -1.94 -3.25 21.37
N PRO A 300 -2.00 -4.10 22.41
CA PRO A 300 -0.88 -4.25 23.35
C PRO A 300 0.42 -4.69 22.68
N GLY A 301 1.54 -4.08 23.09
CA GLY A 301 2.86 -4.35 22.52
C GLY A 301 3.19 -3.56 21.26
N ILE A 302 2.23 -2.77 20.75
CA ILE A 302 2.44 -1.83 19.64
C ILE A 302 2.20 -0.42 20.20
N VAL A 303 3.22 0.45 20.07
CA VAL A 303 3.17 1.82 20.62
C VAL A 303 2.68 2.80 19.56
N GLU A 304 3.21 2.69 18.34
CA GLU A 304 2.87 3.56 17.22
C GLU A 304 2.89 2.73 15.93
N ALA A 305 1.70 2.44 15.41
CA ALA A 305 1.52 1.80 14.11
C ALA A 305 0.09 2.02 13.62
N THR A 306 -0.07 2.18 12.32
CA THR A 306 -1.36 2.12 11.64
C THR A 306 -1.93 0.70 11.64
N GLY A 307 -3.23 0.57 11.42
CA GLY A 307 -3.87 -0.75 11.35
C GLY A 307 -3.26 -1.65 10.28
N GLY A 308 -2.92 -1.08 9.12
CA GLY A 308 -2.28 -1.83 8.03
C GLY A 308 -0.87 -2.32 8.37
N GLU A 309 -0.09 -1.55 9.14
CA GLU A 309 1.24 -1.97 9.61
C GLU A 309 1.15 -3.14 10.58
N ILE A 310 0.19 -3.09 11.52
CA ILE A 310 -0.05 -4.20 12.46
C ILE A 310 -0.34 -5.50 11.70
N ILE A 311 -1.25 -5.48 10.72
CA ILE A 311 -1.58 -6.68 9.93
C ILE A 311 -0.37 -7.16 9.13
N ARG A 312 0.44 -6.26 8.53
CA ARG A 312 1.67 -6.65 7.82
C ARG A 312 2.67 -7.34 8.73
N LEU A 313 2.87 -6.81 9.95
CA LEU A 313 3.72 -7.44 10.97
C LEU A 313 3.21 -8.85 11.34
N MET A 314 1.91 -9.00 11.53
CA MET A 314 1.28 -10.30 11.83
C MET A 314 1.45 -11.28 10.66
N LYS A 315 1.23 -10.85 9.41
CA LYS A 315 1.43 -11.68 8.22
C LYS A 315 2.89 -12.14 8.13
N LYS A 316 3.85 -11.23 8.30
CA LYS A 316 5.29 -11.56 8.34
C LYS A 316 5.59 -12.66 9.36
N GLN A 317 5.00 -12.58 10.55
CA GLN A 317 5.12 -13.62 11.57
C GLN A 317 4.50 -14.95 11.14
N ALA A 318 3.31 -14.96 10.53
CA ALA A 318 2.64 -16.17 10.06
C ALA A 318 3.48 -16.93 9.02
N ILE A 319 4.00 -16.21 8.01
CA ILE A 319 4.75 -16.86 6.93
C ILE A 319 6.09 -17.40 7.38
N LYS A 320 6.73 -16.75 8.37
CA LYS A 320 7.94 -17.28 9.01
C LYS A 320 7.76 -18.72 9.49
N TYR A 321 6.56 -19.11 9.92
CA TYR A 321 6.25 -20.45 10.39
C TYR A 321 5.57 -21.36 9.36
N ALA A 322 5.62 -21.01 8.07
CA ALA A 322 5.04 -21.78 6.97
C ALA A 322 3.53 -21.69 6.75
N ALA A 323 2.89 -20.56 7.11
CA ALA A 323 1.57 -20.23 6.57
C ALA A 323 1.63 -19.85 5.08
N THR A 324 0.60 -20.24 4.33
CA THR A 324 0.38 -19.86 2.93
C THR A 324 -0.79 -18.87 2.84
N PHE A 325 -0.65 -17.85 2.00
CA PHE A 325 -1.66 -16.80 1.80
C PHE A 325 -2.19 -16.81 0.37
N GLU A 326 -3.51 -16.85 0.24
CA GLU A 326 -4.26 -16.74 -1.02
C GLU A 326 -5.09 -15.47 -1.05
N GLU A 327 -4.73 -14.58 -1.97
CA GLU A 327 -5.38 -13.28 -2.14
C GLU A 327 -6.63 -13.37 -3.01
N GLU A 328 -7.61 -14.16 -2.57
CA GLU A 328 -8.82 -14.49 -3.31
C GLU A 328 -10.08 -14.27 -2.48
N LEU A 329 -11.20 -13.97 -3.14
CA LEU A 329 -12.49 -13.84 -2.49
C LEU A 329 -13.18 -15.20 -2.46
N VAL A 330 -13.58 -15.65 -1.27
CA VAL A 330 -14.40 -16.86 -1.10
C VAL A 330 -15.81 -16.57 -1.60
N LEU A 331 -16.28 -17.36 -2.57
CA LEU A 331 -17.62 -17.23 -3.15
C LEU A 331 -18.60 -18.24 -2.54
N SER A 332 -18.14 -19.44 -2.20
CA SER A 332 -18.96 -20.44 -1.53
C SER A 332 -18.11 -21.40 -0.70
N VAL A 333 -18.75 -21.98 0.32
CA VAL A 333 -18.18 -23.04 1.15
C VAL A 333 -19.24 -24.14 1.25
N ASP A 334 -18.85 -25.40 1.07
CA ASP A 334 -19.69 -26.57 1.29
C ASP A 334 -19.23 -27.29 2.57
N LEU A 335 -20.06 -27.16 3.61
CA LEU A 335 -19.84 -27.75 4.93
C LEU A 335 -20.60 -29.07 5.13
N GLN A 336 -21.32 -29.57 4.13
CA GLN A 336 -22.14 -30.79 4.24
C GLN A 336 -21.34 -32.06 3.99
N GLN A 337 -20.15 -31.95 3.39
CA GLN A 337 -19.27 -33.08 3.08
C GLN A 337 -17.86 -32.88 3.64
N ARG A 338 -17.09 -33.96 3.69
CA ARG A 338 -15.69 -33.95 4.10
C ARG A 338 -14.80 -34.61 3.04
N PRO A 339 -13.59 -34.07 2.75
CA PRO A 339 -13.11 -32.76 3.19
C PRO A 339 -14.00 -31.62 2.68
N PHE A 340 -14.06 -30.51 3.43
CA PHE A 340 -14.87 -29.36 3.09
C PHE A 340 -14.38 -28.72 1.79
N VAL A 341 -15.29 -28.19 0.99
CA VAL A 341 -14.95 -27.56 -0.30
C VAL A 341 -15.10 -26.05 -0.19
N ILE A 342 -14.08 -25.32 -0.65
CA ILE A 342 -14.03 -23.87 -0.64
C ILE A 342 -13.84 -23.41 -2.08
N THR A 343 -14.80 -22.65 -2.61
CA THR A 343 -14.71 -22.10 -3.97
C THR A 343 -14.44 -20.61 -3.88
N THR A 344 -13.40 -20.15 -4.57
CA THR A 344 -13.06 -18.73 -4.67
C THR A 344 -13.38 -18.21 -6.06
N ASN A 345 -13.05 -16.95 -6.33
CA ASN A 345 -13.21 -16.35 -7.65
C ASN A 345 -12.31 -16.94 -8.74
N THR A 346 -11.23 -17.64 -8.38
CA THR A 346 -10.26 -18.18 -9.35
C THR A 346 -9.88 -19.64 -9.11
N SER A 347 -10.08 -20.16 -7.91
CA SER A 347 -9.57 -21.45 -7.46
C SER A 347 -10.62 -22.23 -6.66
N ALA A 348 -10.34 -23.51 -6.42
CA ALA A 348 -11.09 -24.32 -5.48
C ALA A 348 -10.12 -25.09 -4.59
N PHE A 349 -10.44 -25.15 -3.30
CA PHE A 349 -9.62 -25.80 -2.28
C PHE A 349 -10.45 -26.81 -1.51
N THR A 350 -9.79 -27.84 -0.97
CA THR A 350 -10.41 -28.76 -0.03
C THR A 350 -9.67 -28.75 1.29
N ALA A 351 -10.39 -28.82 2.41
CA ALA A 351 -9.80 -28.71 3.74
C ALA A 351 -10.41 -29.71 4.74
N HIS A 352 -9.59 -30.28 5.63
CA HIS A 352 -10.07 -31.12 6.72
C HIS A 352 -10.77 -30.31 7.83
N SER A 353 -10.23 -29.13 8.13
CA SER A 353 -10.74 -28.18 9.12
C SER A 353 -10.85 -26.78 8.51
N ILE A 354 -11.84 -25.99 8.95
CA ILE A 354 -12.02 -24.58 8.55
C ILE A 354 -12.11 -23.69 9.78
N ILE A 355 -11.38 -22.57 9.77
CA ILE A 355 -11.53 -21.46 10.71
C ILE A 355 -12.19 -20.28 9.98
N LEU A 356 -13.41 -19.94 10.39
CA LEU A 356 -14.21 -18.83 9.88
C LEU A 356 -13.82 -17.54 10.61
N ALA A 357 -13.11 -16.65 9.93
CA ALA A 357 -12.59 -15.39 10.46
C ALA A 357 -12.92 -14.20 9.54
N THR A 358 -14.09 -14.23 8.91
CA THR A 358 -14.52 -13.29 7.85
C THR A 358 -14.88 -11.90 8.35
N GLY A 359 -14.96 -11.72 9.67
CA GLY A 359 -15.22 -10.45 10.33
C GLY A 359 -16.65 -9.94 10.16
N ALA A 360 -16.82 -8.64 10.32
CA ALA A 360 -18.07 -7.91 10.12
C ALA A 360 -17.77 -6.53 9.51
N ASP A 361 -18.75 -5.94 8.84
CA ASP A 361 -18.66 -4.58 8.31
C ASP A 361 -19.54 -3.63 9.13
N ALA A 362 -19.02 -2.44 9.42
CA ALA A 362 -19.82 -1.39 10.04
C ALA A 362 -20.92 -0.92 9.08
N ARG A 363 -22.11 -0.66 9.61
CA ARG A 363 -23.18 -0.01 8.85
C ARG A 363 -22.92 1.49 8.80
N TRP A 364 -23.04 2.06 7.62
CA TRP A 364 -22.88 3.49 7.35
C TRP A 364 -24.22 4.11 6.95
N LEU A 365 -24.29 5.44 6.94
CA LEU A 365 -25.50 6.19 6.60
C LEU A 365 -25.68 6.38 5.09
N ASP A 366 -24.59 6.23 4.32
CA ASP A 366 -24.50 6.45 2.87
C ASP A 366 -24.88 7.90 2.50
N VAL A 367 -24.32 8.87 3.24
CA VAL A 367 -24.58 10.30 3.06
C VAL A 367 -23.35 11.05 2.53
N PRO A 368 -23.54 12.17 1.79
CA PRO A 368 -22.42 12.97 1.31
C PRO A 368 -21.45 13.37 2.44
N GLY A 369 -20.15 13.28 2.17
CA GLY A 369 -19.09 13.60 3.12
C GLY A 369 -18.77 12.49 4.11
N GLU A 370 -19.58 11.42 4.22
CA GLU A 370 -19.31 10.32 5.15
C GLU A 370 -18.04 9.56 4.75
N ASP A 371 -17.92 9.15 3.49
CA ASP A 371 -16.77 8.39 3.00
C ASP A 371 -15.48 9.21 2.99
N GLU A 372 -15.54 10.47 2.59
CA GLU A 372 -14.37 11.37 2.52
C GLU A 372 -13.81 11.72 3.90
N LEU A 373 -14.65 11.71 4.92
CA LEU A 373 -14.28 12.07 6.30
C LEU A 373 -14.06 10.86 7.20
N LYS A 374 -14.10 9.62 6.68
CA LYS A 374 -13.70 8.42 7.42
C LYS A 374 -12.25 8.54 7.89
N GLY A 375 -12.05 8.53 9.21
CA GLY A 375 -10.75 8.77 9.85
C GLY A 375 -10.34 10.26 9.90
N GLY A 376 -11.08 11.15 9.24
CA GLY A 376 -10.94 12.61 9.27
C GLY A 376 -11.96 13.31 10.17
N GLY A 377 -12.57 12.60 11.11
CA GLY A 377 -13.65 13.12 11.97
C GLY A 377 -14.86 12.19 12.05
N VAL A 378 -15.13 11.42 11.00
CA VAL A 378 -16.20 10.42 10.98
C VAL A 378 -15.62 9.04 11.33
N SER A 379 -16.24 8.36 12.30
CA SER A 379 -15.83 7.05 12.80
C SER A 379 -17.03 6.14 13.05
N SER A 380 -16.80 4.83 13.06
CA SER A 380 -17.77 3.82 13.49
C SER A 380 -17.42 3.18 14.84
N CYS A 381 -16.41 3.70 15.55
CA CYS A 381 -15.93 3.11 16.80
C CYS A 381 -15.51 4.19 17.80
N ALA A 382 -16.41 4.59 18.71
CA ALA A 382 -16.08 5.55 19.77
C ALA A 382 -15.00 5.04 20.75
N THR A 383 -14.95 3.75 21.05
CA THR A 383 -13.93 3.17 21.93
C THR A 383 -12.52 3.20 21.32
N CYS A 384 -12.45 3.20 19.99
CA CYS A 384 -11.20 3.30 19.24
C CYS A 384 -10.72 4.76 19.19
N ASP A 385 -11.60 5.67 18.74
CA ASP A 385 -11.18 6.99 18.27
C ASP A 385 -11.63 8.13 19.20
N GLY A 386 -12.46 7.85 20.21
CA GLY A 386 -13.10 8.87 21.06
C GLY A 386 -12.12 9.72 21.87
N PHE A 387 -10.93 9.19 22.21
CA PHE A 387 -9.91 9.93 22.94
C PHE A 387 -9.32 11.10 22.12
N LEU A 388 -9.32 10.99 20.77
CA LEU A 388 -8.85 12.04 19.86
C LEU A 388 -9.71 13.31 19.95
N TYR A 389 -10.94 13.19 20.46
CA TYR A 389 -11.92 14.27 20.57
C TYR A 389 -12.12 14.74 22.01
N SER A 390 -11.11 14.55 22.85
CA SER A 390 -11.10 15.08 24.22
C SER A 390 -11.26 16.61 24.22
N GLY A 391 -12.22 17.11 25.01
CA GLY A 391 -12.57 18.53 25.08
C GLY A 391 -13.28 19.11 23.85
N LYS A 392 -13.65 18.28 22.87
CA LYS A 392 -14.31 18.71 21.63
C LYS A 392 -15.77 18.25 21.56
N PRO A 393 -16.67 18.98 20.86
CA PRO A 393 -18.04 18.55 20.62
C PRO A 393 -18.09 17.40 19.62
N VAL A 394 -18.94 16.39 19.90
CA VAL A 394 -19.09 15.22 19.03
C VAL A 394 -20.55 14.87 18.79
N ILE A 395 -20.82 14.21 17.67
CA ILE A 395 -22.12 13.65 17.31
C ILE A 395 -22.06 12.12 17.43
N VAL A 396 -23.13 11.51 17.94
CA VAL A 396 -23.34 10.06 17.88
C VAL A 396 -24.64 9.81 17.11
N VAL A 397 -24.62 8.90 16.14
CA VAL A 397 -25.79 8.56 15.33
C VAL A 397 -26.23 7.15 15.67
N GLY A 398 -27.44 7.00 16.20
CA GLY A 398 -28.01 5.69 16.51
C GLY A 398 -28.99 5.72 17.68
N GLY A 399 -29.59 4.56 17.97
CA GLY A 399 -30.63 4.43 19.00
C GLY A 399 -30.75 3.04 19.63
N GLY A 400 -29.73 2.20 19.50
CA GLY A 400 -29.60 0.92 20.21
C GLY A 400 -28.61 1.02 21.36
N ASP A 401 -28.39 -0.07 22.10
CA ASP A 401 -27.46 -0.07 23.26
C ASP A 401 -26.05 0.38 22.87
N THR A 402 -25.53 -0.06 21.71
CA THR A 402 -24.22 0.40 21.21
C THR A 402 -24.13 1.93 21.11
N ALA A 403 -25.15 2.60 20.56
CA ALA A 403 -25.14 4.06 20.46
C ALA A 403 -25.15 4.74 21.84
N MET A 404 -25.88 4.17 22.80
CA MET A 404 -25.92 4.70 24.18
C MET A 404 -24.58 4.50 24.89
N GLU A 405 -23.98 3.32 24.77
CA GLU A 405 -22.66 3.02 25.33
C GLU A 405 -21.60 3.96 24.75
N GLU A 406 -21.58 4.13 23.42
CA GLU A 406 -20.65 5.04 22.76
C GLU A 406 -20.85 6.50 23.18
N ALA A 407 -22.10 6.96 23.28
CA ALA A 407 -22.41 8.30 23.79
C ALA A 407 -21.91 8.50 25.23
N LEU A 408 -22.11 7.52 26.10
CA LEU A 408 -21.62 7.57 27.50
C LEU A 408 -20.09 7.49 27.58
N VAL A 409 -19.44 6.71 26.71
CA VAL A 409 -17.97 6.66 26.62
C VAL A 409 -17.42 8.02 26.21
N LEU A 410 -17.95 8.63 25.15
CA LEU A 410 -17.52 9.93 24.65
C LEU A 410 -17.79 11.05 25.65
N ALA A 411 -18.91 10.99 26.37
CA ALA A 411 -19.24 12.02 27.36
C ALA A 411 -18.22 12.15 28.50
N ARG A 412 -17.37 11.12 28.72
CA ARG A 412 -16.26 11.18 29.69
C ARG A 412 -15.19 12.18 29.28
N THR A 413 -14.84 12.26 28.00
CA THR A 413 -13.70 13.03 27.48
C THR A 413 -14.11 14.24 26.66
N SER A 414 -15.17 14.13 25.85
CA SER A 414 -15.67 15.20 24.99
C SER A 414 -16.32 16.35 25.79
N SER A 415 -16.40 17.53 25.17
CA SER A 415 -17.04 18.70 25.78
C SER A 415 -18.57 18.57 25.79
N SER A 416 -19.15 18.03 24.72
CA SER A 416 -20.57 17.71 24.60
C SER A 416 -20.78 16.57 23.60
N VAL A 417 -21.90 15.85 23.75
CA VAL A 417 -22.32 14.78 22.85
C VAL A 417 -23.73 15.08 22.36
N LEU A 418 -23.92 15.17 21.05
CA LEU A 418 -25.24 15.23 20.42
C LEU A 418 -25.60 13.85 19.89
N LEU A 419 -26.56 13.19 20.52
CA LEU A 419 -27.11 11.92 20.07
C LEU A 419 -28.25 12.16 19.08
N VAL A 420 -28.00 11.86 17.81
CA VAL A 420 -28.97 12.01 16.71
C VAL A 420 -29.66 10.69 16.46
N HIS A 421 -30.99 10.71 16.47
CA HIS A 421 -31.80 9.52 16.23
C HIS A 421 -33.02 9.81 15.37
N ARG A 422 -33.26 8.92 14.40
CA ARG A 422 -34.27 9.09 13.35
C ARG A 422 -35.72 8.85 13.79
N ARG A 423 -35.97 8.51 15.05
CA ARG A 423 -37.32 8.28 15.60
C ARG A 423 -37.49 9.07 16.88
N ASP A 424 -38.67 8.97 17.48
CA ASP A 424 -39.03 9.55 18.78
C ASP A 424 -38.75 8.61 19.97
N THR A 425 -38.32 7.38 19.70
CA THR A 425 -38.12 6.32 20.69
C THR A 425 -36.89 5.48 20.38
N PHE A 426 -36.14 5.10 21.42
CA PHE A 426 -34.96 4.23 21.31
C PHE A 426 -35.32 2.74 21.36
N ARG A 427 -34.45 1.91 20.77
CA ARG A 427 -34.47 0.43 20.90
C ARG A 427 -33.60 -0.05 22.07
N ALA A 428 -32.69 0.80 22.56
CA ALA A 428 -31.79 0.49 23.66
C ALA A 428 -32.53 0.02 24.92
N SER A 429 -31.87 -0.74 25.78
CA SER A 429 -32.37 -1.13 27.09
C SER A 429 -32.73 0.10 27.96
N GLN A 430 -33.74 -0.05 28.82
CA GLN A 430 -34.24 1.07 29.64
C GLN A 430 -33.15 1.69 30.50
N ILE A 431 -32.28 0.87 31.09
CA ILE A 431 -31.16 1.33 31.93
C ILE A 431 -30.20 2.23 31.13
N MET A 432 -29.90 1.85 29.88
CA MET A 432 -29.03 2.65 29.02
C MET A 432 -29.70 3.97 28.59
N GLN A 433 -31.00 3.93 28.30
CA GLN A 433 -31.77 5.14 28.02
C GLN A 433 -31.75 6.10 29.22
N GLU A 434 -32.02 5.60 30.42
CA GLU A 434 -31.98 6.39 31.66
C GLU A 434 -30.60 6.99 31.92
N ALA A 435 -29.53 6.23 31.71
CA ALA A 435 -28.16 6.72 31.86
C ALA A 435 -27.86 7.88 30.90
N VAL A 436 -28.32 7.77 29.64
CA VAL A 436 -28.15 8.83 28.63
C VAL A 436 -29.02 10.04 28.92
N PHE A 437 -30.30 9.86 29.27
CA PHE A 437 -31.22 10.96 29.59
C PHE A 437 -30.76 11.80 30.79
N ASN A 438 -30.12 11.17 31.77
CA ASN A 438 -29.64 11.85 32.98
C ASN A 438 -28.23 12.46 32.83
N HIS A 439 -27.56 12.27 31.70
CA HIS A 439 -26.17 12.71 31.55
C HIS A 439 -26.09 14.20 31.10
N PRO A 440 -25.44 15.09 31.86
CA PRO A 440 -25.50 16.54 31.63
C PRO A 440 -24.82 17.01 30.33
N LYS A 441 -23.90 16.21 29.78
CA LYS A 441 -23.20 16.50 28.52
C LYS A 441 -23.86 15.90 27.29
N ILE A 442 -24.88 15.05 27.46
CA ILE A 442 -25.53 14.39 26.32
C ILE A 442 -26.84 15.11 26.03
N SER A 443 -26.96 15.60 24.81
CA SER A 443 -28.21 16.16 24.26
C SER A 443 -28.74 15.23 23.18
N ILE A 444 -30.05 15.15 23.03
CA ILE A 444 -30.70 14.22 22.10
C ILE A 444 -31.48 15.02 21.06
N MET A 445 -31.26 14.68 19.80
CA MET A 445 -32.04 15.20 18.68
C MET A 445 -32.86 14.06 18.06
N TRP A 446 -34.15 14.07 18.39
CA TRP A 446 -35.13 13.08 17.94
C TRP A 446 -35.61 13.36 16.52
N ASN A 447 -36.20 12.33 15.89
CA ASN A 447 -36.78 12.40 14.55
C ASN A 447 -35.85 13.08 13.53
N THR A 448 -34.54 12.86 13.65
CA THR A 448 -33.55 13.57 12.86
C THR A 448 -32.54 12.59 12.25
N THR A 449 -32.14 12.85 11.02
CA THR A 449 -31.09 12.13 10.31
C THR A 449 -29.96 13.07 9.90
N VAL A 450 -28.74 12.55 9.82
CA VAL A 450 -27.66 13.29 9.15
C VAL A 450 -27.94 13.30 7.66
N LYS A 451 -27.93 14.49 7.05
CA LYS A 451 -28.06 14.69 5.61
C LYS A 451 -26.69 14.76 4.93
N GLN A 452 -25.70 15.35 5.58
CA GLN A 452 -24.34 15.52 5.05
C GLN A 452 -23.33 15.79 6.17
N PHE A 453 -22.12 15.25 6.04
CA PHE A 453 -20.96 15.67 6.83
C PHE A 453 -20.12 16.70 6.06
N GLN A 454 -19.56 17.68 6.76
CA GLN A 454 -18.87 18.81 6.13
C GLN A 454 -17.46 18.99 6.68
N ALA A 455 -16.51 19.13 5.75
CA ALA A 455 -15.10 19.34 6.05
C ALA A 455 -14.76 20.84 6.12
N GLY A 456 -13.89 21.22 7.05
CA GLY A 456 -13.29 22.57 7.07
C GLY A 456 -12.09 22.70 6.13
N GLU A 457 -11.41 23.85 6.14
CA GLU A 457 -10.21 24.13 5.32
C GLU A 457 -9.05 23.14 5.53
N GLY A 458 -9.07 22.39 6.63
CA GLY A 458 -8.08 21.36 6.96
C GLY A 458 -8.44 19.93 6.49
N GLY A 459 -9.58 19.74 5.81
CA GLY A 459 -10.06 18.41 5.42
C GLY A 459 -10.61 17.55 6.56
N MET A 460 -10.74 18.12 7.76
CA MET A 460 -11.33 17.47 8.94
C MET A 460 -12.78 17.88 9.10
N LEU A 461 -13.59 17.02 9.73
CA LEU A 461 -14.98 17.32 10.09
C LEU A 461 -15.04 18.60 10.94
N THR A 462 -15.92 19.52 10.56
CA THR A 462 -16.23 20.73 11.33
C THR A 462 -17.72 20.89 11.63
N SER A 463 -18.58 20.33 10.78
CA SER A 463 -20.03 20.38 10.98
C SER A 463 -20.74 19.20 10.31
N ALA A 464 -21.97 18.97 10.74
CA ALA A 464 -22.91 18.06 10.10
C ALA A 464 -24.23 18.79 9.83
N LEU A 465 -24.77 18.62 8.64
CA LEU A 465 -26.10 19.08 8.28
C LEU A 465 -27.10 17.99 8.68
N LEU A 466 -28.02 18.33 9.56
CA LEU A 466 -29.08 17.45 10.06
C LEU A 466 -30.41 17.83 9.42
N GLN A 467 -31.28 16.84 9.23
CA GLN A 467 -32.61 17.03 8.63
C GLN A 467 -33.67 16.33 9.48
N ASP A 468 -34.77 17.03 9.75
CA ASP A 468 -35.95 16.47 10.39
C ASP A 468 -36.63 15.45 9.46
N VAL A 469 -36.93 14.28 10.00
CA VAL A 469 -37.57 13.16 9.26
C VAL A 469 -39.03 13.49 8.91
N ASN A 470 -39.68 14.35 9.68
CA ASN A 470 -41.07 14.76 9.46
C ASN A 470 -41.21 16.04 8.64
N ASP A 471 -40.14 16.82 8.49
CA ASP A 471 -40.11 18.04 7.70
C ASP A 471 -38.77 18.20 6.97
N ALA A 472 -38.76 17.81 5.69
CA ALA A 472 -37.56 17.88 4.86
C ALA A 472 -37.02 19.32 4.64
N ALA A 473 -37.84 20.36 4.88
CA ALA A 473 -37.40 21.75 4.80
C ALA A 473 -36.72 22.23 6.09
N ASN A 474 -36.86 21.48 7.19
CA ASN A 474 -36.23 21.79 8.46
C ASN A 474 -34.83 21.15 8.52
N GLU A 475 -33.83 21.96 8.17
CA GLU A 475 -32.42 21.58 8.21
C GLU A 475 -31.68 22.39 9.26
N THR A 476 -30.84 21.72 10.05
CA THR A 476 -30.05 22.34 11.12
C THR A 476 -28.59 21.94 10.95
N GLU A 477 -27.71 22.93 10.82
CA GLU A 477 -26.28 22.70 10.84
C GLU A 477 -25.78 22.66 12.28
N VAL A 478 -24.99 21.63 12.62
CA VAL A 478 -24.40 21.45 13.94
C VAL A 478 -22.88 21.38 13.83
N THR A 479 -22.18 22.20 14.60
CA THR A 479 -20.72 22.13 14.73
C THR A 479 -20.31 20.91 15.55
N ALA A 480 -19.41 20.10 15.00
CA ALA A 480 -18.83 18.95 15.68
C ALA A 480 -17.45 18.65 15.09
N ASP A 481 -16.50 18.30 15.95
CA ASP A 481 -15.17 17.86 15.52
C ASP A 481 -15.13 16.36 15.22
N GLY A 482 -16.06 15.59 15.79
CA GLY A 482 -16.16 14.15 15.60
C GLY A 482 -17.60 13.67 15.43
N ALA A 483 -17.82 12.68 14.58
CA ALA A 483 -19.12 12.02 14.38
C ALA A 483 -18.95 10.51 14.42
N PHE A 484 -19.77 9.84 15.24
CA PHE A 484 -19.69 8.41 15.51
C PHE A 484 -20.97 7.71 15.04
N VAL A 485 -20.85 6.89 13.99
CA VAL A 485 -21.96 6.18 13.35
C VAL A 485 -22.14 4.83 14.03
N ALA A 486 -23.04 4.77 15.01
CA ALA A 486 -23.26 3.62 15.91
C ALA A 486 -24.58 2.88 15.57
N ILE A 487 -24.80 2.55 14.29
CA ILE A 487 -26.03 1.92 13.78
C ILE A 487 -25.93 0.39 13.60
N GLY A 488 -24.90 -0.23 14.16
CA GLY A 488 -24.67 -1.67 14.17
C GLY A 488 -23.69 -2.13 13.09
N HIS A 489 -23.48 -3.44 13.00
CA HIS A 489 -22.57 -4.08 12.05
C HIS A 489 -23.30 -5.21 11.32
N ILE A 490 -22.72 -5.67 10.21
CA ILE A 490 -23.19 -6.80 9.41
C ILE A 490 -22.09 -7.85 9.42
N PRO A 491 -22.25 -9.00 10.09
CA PRO A 491 -21.26 -10.07 10.05
C PRO A 491 -21.16 -10.66 8.64
N ASN A 492 -19.95 -10.99 8.20
CA ASN A 492 -19.67 -11.47 6.86
C ASN A 492 -19.93 -12.98 6.75
N THR A 493 -21.18 -13.37 6.96
CA THR A 493 -21.64 -14.77 7.04
C THR A 493 -22.48 -15.23 5.84
N GLY A 494 -22.61 -14.39 4.80
CA GLY A 494 -23.46 -14.67 3.63
C GLY A 494 -23.23 -16.04 2.99
N VAL A 495 -21.96 -16.45 2.83
CA VAL A 495 -21.58 -17.75 2.24
C VAL A 495 -21.87 -18.96 3.13
N LEU A 496 -22.28 -18.74 4.38
CA LEU A 496 -22.47 -19.76 5.43
C LEU A 496 -23.95 -19.95 5.81
N GLN A 497 -24.85 -19.16 5.22
CA GLN A 497 -26.27 -19.19 5.58
C GLN A 497 -26.87 -20.59 5.39
N GLY A 498 -27.55 -21.07 6.42
CA GLY A 498 -28.18 -22.40 6.44
C GLY A 498 -27.21 -23.58 6.62
N GLN A 499 -25.91 -23.33 6.81
CA GLN A 499 -24.91 -24.39 7.02
C GLN A 499 -24.34 -24.41 8.44
N VAL A 500 -24.33 -23.27 9.13
CA VAL A 500 -23.82 -23.11 10.51
C VAL A 500 -24.84 -22.31 11.32
N ASP A 501 -24.93 -22.60 12.62
CA ASP A 501 -25.84 -21.91 13.53
C ASP A 501 -25.47 -20.43 13.65
N MET A 502 -26.49 -19.58 13.51
CA MET A 502 -26.35 -18.13 13.61
C MET A 502 -27.38 -17.58 14.60
N ASN A 503 -27.03 -16.49 15.27
CA ASN A 503 -28.02 -15.74 16.05
C ASN A 503 -28.94 -14.92 15.13
N GLU A 504 -29.97 -14.28 15.71
CA GLU A 504 -30.95 -13.47 14.95
C GLU A 504 -30.32 -12.29 14.17
N GLN A 505 -29.10 -11.89 14.54
CA GLN A 505 -28.36 -10.80 13.89
C GLN A 505 -27.38 -11.31 12.81
N GLY A 506 -27.30 -12.63 12.60
CA GLY A 506 -26.46 -13.26 11.59
C GLY A 506 -25.03 -13.58 12.03
N TYR A 507 -24.69 -13.41 13.31
CA TYR A 507 -23.37 -13.79 13.84
C TYR A 507 -23.29 -15.30 14.08
N LEU A 508 -22.12 -15.88 13.87
CA LEU A 508 -21.89 -17.31 14.12
C LEU A 508 -21.94 -17.62 15.60
N VAL A 509 -22.64 -18.69 15.96
CA VAL A 509 -22.73 -19.17 17.35
C VAL A 509 -21.64 -20.21 17.58
N THR A 510 -20.83 -20.00 18.63
CA THR A 510 -19.83 -20.97 19.09
C THR A 510 -20.29 -21.67 20.36
N LEU A 511 -19.72 -22.85 20.61
CA LEU A 511 -19.96 -23.59 21.85
C LEU A 511 -19.36 -22.83 23.06
N PRO A 512 -19.94 -22.97 24.26
CA PRO A 512 -19.41 -22.33 25.46
C PRO A 512 -17.94 -22.70 25.71
N SER A 513 -17.10 -21.69 25.95
CA SER A 513 -15.66 -21.85 26.22
C SER A 513 -14.86 -22.56 25.11
N SER A 514 -15.36 -22.56 23.88
CA SER A 514 -14.66 -23.03 22.68
C SER A 514 -15.00 -22.12 21.49
N THR A 515 -14.23 -22.23 20.43
CA THR A 515 -14.50 -21.63 19.12
C THR A 515 -15.24 -22.55 18.16
N SER A 516 -15.54 -23.78 18.58
CA SER A 516 -16.26 -24.77 17.79
C SER A 516 -17.66 -24.26 17.43
N THR A 517 -18.07 -24.46 16.18
CA THR A 517 -19.42 -24.14 15.70
C THR A 517 -20.36 -25.35 15.82
N SER A 518 -21.58 -25.25 15.28
CA SER A 518 -22.49 -26.41 15.17
C SER A 518 -22.03 -27.47 14.17
N VAL A 519 -21.07 -27.15 13.30
CA VAL A 519 -20.44 -28.11 12.37
C VAL A 519 -19.09 -28.55 12.94
N GLU A 520 -18.94 -29.85 13.17
CA GLU A 520 -17.70 -30.43 13.68
C GLU A 520 -16.51 -30.10 12.74
N GLY A 521 -15.34 -29.77 13.29
CA GLY A 521 -14.16 -29.39 12.49
C GLY A 521 -14.28 -28.02 11.80
N VAL A 522 -15.32 -27.24 12.14
CA VAL A 522 -15.48 -25.84 11.73
C VAL A 522 -15.49 -24.98 12.98
N PHE A 523 -14.61 -23.98 13.00
CA PHE A 523 -14.40 -23.06 14.13
C PHE A 523 -14.67 -21.63 13.67
N ALA A 524 -15.02 -20.72 14.58
CA ALA A 524 -15.23 -19.31 14.28
C ALA A 524 -14.45 -18.39 15.23
N ALA A 525 -13.89 -17.31 14.70
CA ALA A 525 -13.07 -16.37 15.45
C ALA A 525 -13.20 -14.93 14.96
N GLY A 526 -13.02 -13.99 15.89
CA GLY A 526 -13.14 -12.56 15.66
C GLY A 526 -14.58 -12.08 15.51
N ASP A 527 -14.73 -10.89 14.92
CA ASP A 527 -16.01 -10.17 14.86
C ASP A 527 -17.16 -10.96 14.21
N VAL A 528 -16.89 -12.01 13.42
CA VAL A 528 -17.94 -12.86 12.84
C VAL A 528 -18.70 -13.67 13.91
N ALA A 529 -18.07 -13.91 15.07
CA ALA A 529 -18.61 -14.63 16.21
C ALA A 529 -18.63 -13.80 17.51
N ASP A 530 -18.00 -12.62 17.53
CA ASP A 530 -18.02 -11.67 18.64
C ASP A 530 -18.83 -10.42 18.27
N TRP A 531 -20.09 -10.36 18.69
CA TRP A 531 -20.92 -9.15 18.54
C TRP A 531 -20.81 -8.18 19.73
N MET A 532 -20.08 -8.56 20.78
CA MET A 532 -20.00 -7.81 22.03
C MET A 532 -18.83 -6.83 22.04
N TYR A 533 -17.60 -7.31 21.77
CA TYR A 533 -16.39 -6.50 21.95
C TYR A 533 -15.84 -5.92 20.65
N ARG A 534 -15.67 -6.76 19.61
CA ARG A 534 -15.23 -6.35 18.26
C ARG A 534 -13.96 -5.49 18.27
N GLN A 535 -12.94 -5.94 18.99
CA GLN A 535 -11.64 -5.27 19.06
C GLN A 535 -10.58 -6.11 18.36
N ALA A 536 -9.57 -5.47 17.79
CA ALA A 536 -8.48 -6.17 17.12
C ALA A 536 -7.77 -7.18 18.04
N VAL A 537 -7.56 -6.81 19.32
CA VAL A 537 -6.92 -7.68 20.32
C VAL A 537 -7.81 -8.86 20.74
N THR A 538 -9.13 -8.66 20.87
CA THR A 538 -10.07 -9.77 21.18
C THR A 538 -10.20 -10.72 19.99
N SER A 539 -10.23 -10.16 18.78
CA SER A 539 -10.15 -10.91 17.53
C SER A 539 -8.87 -11.75 17.43
N ALA A 540 -7.70 -11.17 17.72
CA ALA A 540 -6.45 -11.92 17.72
C ALA A 540 -6.48 -13.06 18.76
N GLY A 541 -6.97 -12.79 19.98
CA GLY A 541 -7.13 -13.79 21.04
C GLY A 541 -8.02 -14.97 20.62
N SER A 542 -9.20 -14.69 20.07
CA SER A 542 -10.11 -15.74 19.57
C SER A 542 -9.53 -16.48 18.35
N GLY A 543 -8.75 -15.82 17.50
CA GLY A 543 -8.01 -16.47 16.41
C GLY A 543 -7.00 -17.51 16.91
N SER A 544 -6.27 -17.19 17.99
CA SER A 544 -5.40 -18.16 18.66
C SER A 544 -6.17 -19.35 19.23
N GLN A 545 -7.30 -19.09 19.89
CA GLN A 545 -8.18 -20.15 20.41
C GLN A 545 -8.67 -21.09 19.31
N ALA A 546 -9.10 -20.54 18.17
CA ALA A 546 -9.58 -21.34 17.03
C ALA A 546 -8.50 -22.20 16.40
N ALA A 547 -7.26 -21.72 16.31
CA ALA A 547 -6.16 -22.54 15.84
C ALA A 547 -5.83 -23.71 16.79
N LEU A 548 -5.90 -23.48 18.11
CA LEU A 548 -5.67 -24.52 19.12
C LEU A 548 -6.80 -25.56 19.16
N ASP A 549 -8.05 -25.11 19.06
CA ASP A 549 -9.21 -26.01 18.96
C ASP A 549 -9.15 -26.85 17.67
N SER A 550 -8.79 -26.22 16.54
CA SER A 550 -8.61 -26.91 15.27
C SER A 550 -7.46 -27.90 15.29
N GLU A 551 -6.32 -27.56 15.89
CA GLU A 551 -5.18 -28.47 16.03
C GLU A 551 -5.57 -29.69 16.87
N ARG A 552 -6.19 -29.48 18.03
CA ARG A 552 -6.65 -30.56 18.89
C ARG A 552 -7.60 -31.48 18.14
N TRP A 553 -8.58 -30.91 17.44
CA TRP A 553 -9.54 -31.69 16.66
C TRP A 553 -8.85 -32.50 15.54
N LEU A 554 -7.92 -31.91 14.79
CA LEU A 554 -7.16 -32.61 13.76
C LEU A 554 -6.32 -33.75 14.34
N SER A 555 -5.72 -33.54 15.52
CA SER A 555 -4.96 -34.55 16.25
C SER A 555 -5.85 -35.70 16.74
N GLU A 556 -7.03 -35.41 17.30
CA GLU A 556 -8.03 -36.41 17.72
C GLU A 556 -8.57 -37.24 16.54
N LYS A 557 -8.71 -36.63 15.36
CA LYS A 557 -9.11 -37.32 14.12
C LYS A 557 -7.96 -38.03 13.41
N MET A 558 -6.74 -37.98 13.95
CA MET A 558 -5.51 -38.49 13.32
C MET A 558 -5.22 -37.88 11.94
N LEU A 559 -5.70 -36.66 11.69
CA LEU A 559 -5.49 -35.90 10.45
C LEU A 559 -4.28 -34.96 10.53
N ALA A 560 -3.72 -34.74 11.74
CA ALA A 560 -2.54 -33.91 11.94
C ALA A 560 -1.22 -34.60 11.48
N VAL A 561 -1.16 -35.94 11.57
CA VAL A 561 0.07 -36.74 11.45
C VAL A 561 0.25 -37.42 10.06
N GLY A 562 -0.64 -37.15 9.11
CA GLY A 562 -0.55 -37.75 7.77
C GLY A 562 0.43 -37.03 6.85
N GLY A 563 1.58 -37.65 6.57
CA GLY A 563 2.34 -37.44 5.33
C GLY A 563 3.68 -36.68 5.39
N ASP A 564 4.05 -36.10 6.53
CA ASP A 564 5.22 -35.19 6.58
C ASP A 564 6.53 -35.85 7.08
N ALA A 565 6.50 -37.06 7.63
CA ALA A 565 7.72 -37.71 8.17
C ALA A 565 8.77 -38.03 7.09
N GLU A 566 8.37 -38.12 5.81
CA GLU A 566 9.30 -38.21 4.68
C GLU A 566 9.55 -36.84 4.00
N GLU A 567 8.68 -35.83 4.17
CA GLU A 567 8.85 -34.49 3.57
C GLU A 567 9.62 -33.49 4.47
N GLU A 568 9.64 -33.66 5.80
CA GLU A 568 10.41 -32.80 6.71
C GLU A 568 11.93 -32.99 6.56
N ALA A 569 12.37 -34.09 5.92
CA ALA A 569 13.76 -34.29 5.53
C ALA A 569 14.17 -33.43 4.31
N SER A 570 13.25 -32.71 3.69
CA SER A 570 13.50 -31.89 2.49
C SER A 570 12.76 -30.55 2.53
N GLU A 571 13.17 -29.61 3.39
CA GLU A 571 13.47 -28.29 2.83
C GLU A 571 14.79 -28.46 2.05
N GLU A 572 14.68 -29.13 0.90
CA GLU A 572 15.81 -29.37 0.00
C GLU A 572 16.36 -28.00 -0.38
N CYS A 573 17.57 -27.71 0.10
CA CYS A 573 18.35 -26.62 -0.42
C CYS A 573 18.42 -26.77 -1.94
N HIS A 574 17.86 -25.80 -2.67
CA HIS A 574 17.84 -25.82 -4.12
C HIS A 574 19.13 -25.20 -4.66
N PRO A 575 19.93 -25.93 -5.48
CA PRO A 575 21.18 -25.41 -6.02
C PRO A 575 21.05 -24.07 -6.75
N GLU A 576 19.90 -23.81 -7.35
CA GLU A 576 19.57 -22.58 -8.08
C GLU A 576 19.63 -21.32 -7.19
N ASP A 577 19.31 -21.44 -5.90
CA ASP A 577 19.31 -20.31 -4.96
C ASP A 577 20.75 -19.78 -4.71
N TYR A 578 21.77 -20.60 -5.00
CA TYR A 578 23.19 -20.30 -4.84
C TYR A 578 23.93 -20.16 -6.17
N GLU A 579 23.25 -20.37 -7.30
CA GLU A 579 23.86 -20.33 -8.62
C GLU A 579 24.43 -18.95 -8.96
N LYS A 580 23.89 -17.88 -8.35
CA LYS A 580 24.42 -16.51 -8.47
C LYS A 580 25.54 -16.18 -7.49
N TRP A 581 25.82 -17.02 -6.50
CA TRP A 581 26.85 -16.75 -5.48
C TRP A 581 28.25 -16.88 -6.06
N THR A 582 29.19 -16.06 -5.61
CA THR A 582 30.60 -16.23 -5.94
C THR A 582 31.20 -17.39 -5.13
N MET A 583 32.31 -17.98 -5.61
CA MET A 583 33.04 -19.00 -4.83
C MET A 583 33.50 -18.48 -3.46
N LYS A 584 33.68 -17.17 -3.31
CA LYS A 584 34.01 -16.53 -2.02
C LYS A 584 32.83 -16.58 -1.05
N GLN A 585 31.61 -16.35 -1.53
CA GLN A 585 30.39 -16.45 -0.71
C GLN A 585 30.10 -17.90 -0.30
N ILE A 586 30.26 -18.86 -1.24
CA ILE A 586 30.08 -20.29 -0.95
C ILE A 586 31.09 -20.78 0.10
N LYS A 587 32.38 -20.45 -0.06
CA LYS A 587 33.42 -20.80 0.93
C LYS A 587 33.20 -20.13 2.29
N LYS A 588 32.68 -18.89 2.30
CA LYS A 588 32.32 -18.21 3.55
C LYS A 588 31.19 -18.94 4.27
N ALA A 589 30.14 -19.36 3.55
CA ALA A 589 29.04 -20.11 4.14
C ALA A 589 29.50 -21.45 4.75
N PHE A 590 30.34 -22.23 4.04
CA PHE A 590 30.95 -23.43 4.63
C PHE A 590 31.73 -23.13 5.92
N LYS A 591 32.51 -22.04 5.93
CA LYS A 591 33.26 -21.62 7.12
C LYS A 591 32.35 -21.22 8.27
N ASP A 592 31.28 -20.47 7.99
CA ASP A 592 30.30 -20.03 8.99
C ASP A 592 29.53 -21.24 9.58
N MET A 593 29.39 -22.32 8.81
CA MET A 593 28.81 -23.60 9.23
C MET A 593 29.83 -24.55 9.91
N GLY A 594 31.11 -24.18 9.99
CA GLY A 594 32.17 -25.02 10.55
C GLY A 594 32.55 -26.23 9.69
N VAL A 595 32.15 -26.27 8.41
CA VAL A 595 32.42 -27.37 7.48
C VAL A 595 33.68 -27.07 6.66
N ASP A 596 34.64 -27.99 6.66
CA ASP A 596 35.80 -27.91 5.78
C ASP A 596 35.46 -28.49 4.40
N ALA A 597 34.98 -27.61 3.51
CA ALA A 597 34.63 -27.97 2.13
C ALA A 597 35.78 -28.64 1.35
N SER A 598 37.04 -28.38 1.72
CA SER A 598 38.22 -28.97 1.06
C SER A 598 38.50 -30.41 1.53
N ALA A 599 38.15 -30.73 2.78
CA ALA A 599 38.27 -32.07 3.33
C ALA A 599 37.17 -33.00 2.81
N GLU A 600 35.95 -32.49 2.68
CA GLU A 600 34.77 -33.26 2.27
C GLU A 600 34.59 -33.36 0.75
N CYS A 601 35.07 -32.39 -0.03
CA CYS A 601 35.07 -32.49 -1.48
C CYS A 601 36.45 -32.27 -2.10
N ARG A 602 37.36 -33.23 -1.89
CA ARG A 602 38.73 -33.23 -2.44
C ARG A 602 38.81 -33.24 -3.97
N GLY A 603 37.70 -33.49 -4.68
CA GLY A 603 37.63 -33.56 -6.14
C GLY A 603 36.69 -32.54 -6.79
N CYS A 604 36.08 -31.63 -6.02
CA CYS A 604 35.18 -30.62 -6.58
C CYS A 604 35.98 -29.63 -7.45
N MET A 605 35.72 -29.60 -8.76
CA MET A 605 36.33 -28.65 -9.69
C MET A 605 35.36 -27.59 -10.19
N GLU A 606 34.05 -27.86 -10.06
CA GLU A 606 33.00 -26.98 -10.55
C GLU A 606 32.18 -26.39 -9.41
N LYS A 607 31.69 -25.16 -9.63
CA LYS A 607 30.89 -24.41 -8.67
C LYS A 607 29.59 -25.14 -8.27
N SER A 608 28.95 -25.82 -9.22
CA SER A 608 27.76 -26.64 -9.02
C SER A 608 27.95 -27.68 -7.92
N GLN A 609 29.11 -28.36 -7.91
CA GLN A 609 29.43 -29.41 -6.93
C GLN A 609 29.60 -28.85 -5.52
N PHE A 610 30.15 -27.64 -5.38
CA PHE A 610 30.23 -26.95 -4.09
C PHE A 610 28.86 -26.46 -3.60
N ILE A 611 27.97 -26.07 -4.51
CA ILE A 611 26.59 -25.70 -4.19
C ILE A 611 25.80 -26.92 -3.72
N GLU A 612 25.91 -28.05 -4.41
CA GLU A 612 25.28 -29.31 -3.97
C GLU A 612 25.78 -29.73 -2.59
N LEU A 613 27.08 -29.62 -2.33
CA LEU A 613 27.66 -29.91 -1.02
C LEU A 613 27.15 -28.93 0.05
N LEU A 614 27.01 -27.65 -0.29
CA LEU A 614 26.47 -26.64 0.61
C LEU A 614 25.02 -26.98 0.97
N CYS A 615 24.26 -27.47 0.00
CA CYS A 615 22.88 -27.90 0.20
C CYS A 615 22.73 -29.13 1.08
N ARG A 616 23.65 -30.08 1.01
CA ARG A 616 23.67 -31.25 1.91
C ARG A 616 23.89 -30.88 3.38
N HIS A 617 24.57 -29.77 3.66
CA HIS A 617 24.81 -29.30 5.02
C HIS A 617 23.84 -28.20 5.47
N GLY A 618 23.28 -27.43 4.54
CA GLY A 618 22.46 -26.25 4.81
C GLY A 618 20.96 -26.50 4.91
N GLY A 619 20.46 -27.67 4.49
CA GLY A 619 19.03 -28.02 4.55
C GLY A 619 18.45 -28.26 5.95
N ALA A 620 19.24 -28.06 7.02
CA ALA A 620 18.84 -28.36 8.39
C ALA A 620 18.96 -27.17 9.38
N GLN A 621 19.31 -25.95 8.92
CA GLN A 621 19.51 -24.78 9.80
C GLN A 621 18.84 -23.49 9.33
#